data_AF-A0A925B1G8-F1
#
_entry.id   AF-A0A925B1G8-F1
#
_cell.length_a   1.000
_cell.length_b   1.000
_cell.length_c   1.000
_cell.angle_alpha   90.00
_cell.angle_beta   90.00
_cell.angle_gamma   90.00
#
_symmetry.space_group_name_H-M   'P 1'
#
loop_
_entity.id
_entity.type
_entity.pdbx_description
1 polymer ?
#
loop_
_entity_poly.entity_id
_entity_poly.type
_entity_poly.pdbx_seq_one_letter_code
_entity_poly.pdbx_strand_id
1 'polypeptide(L)'
;MNIHAQNSPKIETGVSQELAIWRAANYSDVRYRLNLTLEKMSPTLKGSIEISLENKADQIILDWRKIVGKEQFTTVSNVRVNDKTAKFDERDEHLIFRENVKTGANVIKIDFTSPIATSGAGVTRYVDKEDNAEYIYSLFVPSDASTTFPCFDQPDLKAKFSLILTIPEEWKADSNSPSFRFTQLVGLRTNIKIIESTPKQQTIRFQETQPISTYVFAFAAGDFQEFNDGDNPKSEVQNPKSSVFVRKSQAEKFKQHATEVFRLNREAVKYL
;
A
#
# COMPACT_ATOMS: atom_id res chain seq x y z
N MET A 1 -14.47 -11.96 36.49
CA MET A 1 -15.24 -12.49 35.35
C MET A 1 -14.22 -13.00 34.34
N ASN A 2 -14.10 -14.33 34.22
CA ASN A 2 -13.21 -14.95 33.24
C ASN A 2 -13.84 -14.79 31.87
N ILE A 3 -13.27 -13.89 31.06
CA ILE A 3 -13.56 -13.83 29.64
C ILE A 3 -12.87 -15.08 29.06
N HIS A 4 -13.66 -16.07 28.65
CA HIS A 4 -13.12 -17.19 27.89
C HIS A 4 -12.40 -16.62 26.67
N ALA A 5 -11.09 -16.84 26.58
CA ALA A 5 -10.37 -16.70 25.33
C ALA A 5 -11.10 -17.59 24.32
N GLN A 6 -11.81 -16.99 23.37
CA GLN A 6 -12.37 -17.76 22.27
C GLN A 6 -11.18 -18.32 21.51
N ASN A 7 -11.01 -19.64 21.55
CA ASN A 7 -10.03 -20.35 20.75
C ASN A 7 -10.12 -19.83 19.31
N SER A 8 -8.98 -19.53 18.71
CA SER A 8 -8.94 -19.11 17.31
C SER A 8 -9.63 -20.15 16.42
N PRO A 9 -10.31 -19.73 15.35
CA PRO A 9 -10.88 -20.66 14.39
C PRO A 9 -9.79 -21.53 13.77
N LYS A 10 -10.22 -22.59 13.09
CA LYS A 10 -9.31 -23.45 12.33
C LYS A 10 -8.60 -22.60 11.27
N ILE A 11 -7.27 -22.74 11.20
CA ILE A 11 -6.46 -22.12 10.15
C ILE A 11 -6.55 -23.00 8.90
N GLU A 12 -6.84 -22.36 7.77
CA GLU A 12 -6.97 -22.96 6.46
C GLU A 12 -6.51 -21.97 5.39
N THR A 13 -6.33 -22.45 4.15
CA THR A 13 -5.84 -21.62 3.04
C THR A 13 -6.81 -20.47 2.77
N GLY A 14 -6.27 -19.25 2.63
CA GLY A 14 -7.04 -18.03 2.47
C GLY A 14 -7.70 -17.51 3.76
N VAL A 15 -8.51 -16.47 3.63
CA VAL A 15 -9.22 -15.84 4.74
C VAL A 15 -10.65 -16.40 4.81
N SER A 16 -10.87 -17.36 5.71
CA SER A 16 -12.20 -17.90 5.94
C SER A 16 -13.13 -16.88 6.60
N GLN A 17 -14.44 -17.04 6.42
CA GLN A 17 -15.42 -16.17 7.06
C GLN A 17 -15.31 -16.21 8.58
N GLU A 18 -15.06 -17.39 9.15
CA GLU A 18 -14.85 -17.56 10.60
C GLU A 18 -13.60 -16.82 11.09
N LEU A 19 -12.50 -16.90 10.33
CA LEU A 19 -11.27 -16.16 10.64
C LEU A 19 -11.50 -14.64 10.56
N ALA A 20 -12.18 -14.16 9.52
CA ALA A 20 -12.48 -12.74 9.36
C ALA A 20 -13.32 -12.20 10.54
N ILE A 21 -14.41 -12.90 10.90
CA ILE A 21 -15.27 -12.53 12.02
C ILE A 21 -14.49 -12.54 13.34
N TRP A 22 -13.68 -13.57 13.56
CA TRP A 22 -12.89 -13.68 14.78
C TRP A 22 -11.84 -12.56 14.86
N ARG A 23 -11.14 -12.23 13.77
CA ARG A 23 -10.20 -11.11 13.72
C ARG A 23 -10.88 -9.78 13.99
N ALA A 24 -12.04 -9.52 13.38
CA ALA A 24 -12.81 -8.28 13.59
C ALA A 24 -13.30 -8.12 15.05
N ALA A 25 -13.56 -9.23 15.75
CA ALA A 25 -13.93 -9.21 17.16
C ALA A 25 -12.74 -8.97 18.11
N ASN A 26 -11.54 -9.41 17.72
CA ASN A 26 -10.36 -9.46 18.59
C ASN A 26 -9.32 -8.37 18.29
N TYR A 27 -9.28 -7.82 17.07
CA TYR A 27 -8.31 -6.83 16.63
C TYR A 27 -8.98 -5.50 16.32
N SER A 28 -8.32 -4.39 16.65
CA SER A 28 -8.79 -3.03 16.35
C SER A 28 -7.63 -2.03 16.29
N ASP A 29 -7.90 -0.79 15.87
CA ASP A 29 -6.89 0.28 15.66
C ASP A 29 -5.64 -0.19 14.89
N VAL A 30 -5.87 -0.94 13.80
CA VAL A 30 -4.80 -1.46 12.97
C VAL A 30 -4.13 -0.31 12.21
N ARG A 31 -2.80 -0.28 12.23
CA ARG A 31 -1.99 0.65 11.44
C ARG A 31 -0.81 -0.07 10.82
N TYR A 32 -0.53 0.30 9.57
CA TYR A 32 0.59 -0.19 8.79
C TYR A 32 1.54 0.98 8.51
N ARG A 33 2.80 0.84 8.92
CA ARG A 33 3.90 1.69 8.45
C ARG A 33 4.76 0.86 7.50
N LEU A 34 4.68 1.18 6.21
CA LEU A 34 5.41 0.51 5.15
C LEU A 34 6.63 1.35 4.74
N ASN A 35 7.80 0.73 4.70
CA ASN A 35 8.97 1.26 4.01
C ASN A 35 9.26 0.35 2.83
N LEU A 36 9.08 0.84 1.61
CA LEU A 36 9.20 0.08 0.38
C LEU A 36 10.34 0.61 -0.47
N THR A 37 11.07 -0.29 -1.14
CA THR A 37 12.11 0.06 -2.09
C THR A 37 11.80 -0.58 -3.44
N LEU A 38 11.68 0.26 -4.46
CA LEU A 38 11.55 -0.13 -5.86
C LEU A 38 12.86 0.17 -6.57
N GLU A 39 13.43 -0.85 -7.22
CA GLU A 39 14.64 -0.75 -8.03
C GLU A 39 14.28 -1.06 -9.49
N LYS A 40 14.91 -0.36 -10.43
CA LYS A 40 14.66 -0.59 -11.86
C LYS A 40 14.86 -2.05 -12.23
N MET A 41 13.90 -2.63 -12.96
CA MET A 41 13.93 -4.00 -13.47
C MET A 41 14.07 -5.12 -12.42
N SER A 42 14.10 -4.80 -11.13
CA SER A 42 14.19 -5.79 -10.05
C SER A 42 12.97 -6.72 -10.06
N PRO A 43 13.13 -8.05 -10.02
CA PRO A 43 11.98 -8.97 -9.94
C PRO A 43 11.30 -8.95 -8.56
N THR A 44 11.84 -8.19 -7.60
CA THR A 44 11.40 -8.15 -6.21
C THR A 44 11.13 -6.73 -5.73
N LEU A 45 10.01 -6.54 -5.04
CA LEU A 45 9.80 -5.46 -4.10
C LEU A 45 10.51 -5.84 -2.79
N LYS A 46 11.30 -4.94 -2.23
CA LYS A 46 11.86 -5.07 -0.88
C LYS A 46 11.11 -4.15 0.05
N GLY A 47 10.85 -4.58 1.27
CA GLY A 47 10.23 -3.69 2.25
C GLY A 47 10.42 -4.10 3.70
N SER A 48 10.10 -3.17 4.58
CA SER A 48 9.82 -3.44 5.98
C SER A 48 8.44 -2.92 6.32
N ILE A 49 7.76 -3.64 7.21
CA ILE A 49 6.46 -3.25 7.72
C ILE A 49 6.49 -3.24 9.24
N GLU A 50 5.90 -2.19 9.81
CA GLU A 50 5.49 -2.17 11.20
C GLU A 50 3.97 -2.15 11.28
N ILE A 51 3.42 -3.14 11.98
CA ILE A 51 1.98 -3.34 12.18
C ILE A 51 1.69 -3.09 13.65
N SER A 52 0.92 -2.05 13.95
CA SER A 52 0.41 -1.82 15.31
C SER A 52 -1.08 -2.07 15.37
N LEU A 53 -1.55 -2.62 16.49
CA LEU A 53 -2.97 -2.93 16.73
C LEU A 53 -3.26 -3.05 18.22
N GLU A 54 -4.54 -2.89 18.57
CA GLU A 54 -5.11 -3.36 19.83
C GLU A 54 -5.60 -4.80 19.66
N ASN A 55 -5.13 -5.69 20.53
CA ASN A 55 -5.38 -7.14 20.45
C ASN A 55 -6.05 -7.67 21.73
N LYS A 56 -7.09 -8.48 21.59
CA LYS A 56 -7.77 -9.17 22.71
C LYS A 56 -7.47 -10.67 22.79
N ALA A 57 -6.80 -11.23 21.79
CA ALA A 57 -6.44 -12.64 21.73
C ALA A 57 -5.04 -12.91 22.30
N ASP A 58 -4.69 -14.19 22.43
CA ASP A 58 -3.37 -14.68 22.82
C ASP A 58 -2.39 -14.81 21.65
N GLN A 59 -2.86 -14.55 20.43
CA GLN A 59 -2.09 -14.68 19.20
C GLN A 59 -2.47 -13.59 18.20
N ILE A 60 -1.58 -13.33 17.24
CA ILE A 60 -1.84 -12.47 16.08
C ILE A 60 -1.62 -13.30 14.81
N ILE A 61 -2.57 -13.26 13.88
CA ILE A 61 -2.57 -14.05 12.65
C ILE A 61 -2.61 -13.08 11.49
N LEU A 62 -1.52 -12.98 10.72
CA LEU A 62 -1.42 -12.19 9.48
C LEU A 62 -1.55 -13.11 8.27
N ASP A 63 -2.07 -12.58 7.17
CA ASP A 63 -2.07 -13.21 5.86
C ASP A 63 -0.73 -12.92 5.15
N TRP A 64 -0.14 -13.96 4.57
CA TRP A 64 1.08 -13.92 3.78
C TRP A 64 1.04 -15.01 2.70
N ARG A 65 0.59 -14.63 1.52
CA ARG A 65 0.37 -15.53 0.38
C ARG A 65 1.58 -15.55 -0.53
N LYS A 66 2.06 -16.75 -0.86
CA LYS A 66 3.10 -16.94 -1.89
C LYS A 66 2.44 -17.14 -3.24
N ILE A 67 2.94 -16.44 -4.26
CA ILE A 67 2.46 -16.64 -5.64
C ILE A 67 3.12 -17.90 -6.22
N VAL A 68 2.30 -18.80 -6.75
CA VAL A 68 2.74 -20.06 -7.35
C VAL A 68 3.76 -19.80 -8.47
N GLY A 69 4.92 -20.45 -8.40
CA GLY A 69 6.04 -20.30 -9.34
C GLY A 69 6.89 -19.03 -9.13
N LYS A 70 6.64 -18.28 -8.05
CA LYS A 70 7.37 -17.07 -7.64
C LYS A 70 7.76 -17.09 -6.16
N GLU A 71 7.72 -18.25 -5.52
CA GLU A 71 7.99 -18.45 -4.10
C GLU A 71 9.40 -17.99 -3.72
N GLN A 72 10.38 -18.12 -4.63
CA GLN A 72 11.76 -17.69 -4.44
C GLN A 72 11.93 -16.18 -4.22
N PHE A 73 10.93 -15.39 -4.59
CA PHE A 73 10.91 -13.93 -4.42
C PHE A 73 10.18 -13.50 -3.15
N THR A 74 9.57 -14.44 -2.43
CA THR A 74 8.69 -14.18 -1.29
C THR A 74 9.38 -14.60 0.00
N THR A 75 9.85 -13.64 0.78
CA THR A 75 10.60 -13.93 2.03
C THR A 75 10.12 -13.07 3.18
N VAL A 76 10.30 -13.58 4.41
CA VAL A 76 10.07 -12.88 5.67
C VAL A 76 11.30 -13.07 6.54
N SER A 77 11.77 -12.00 7.16
CA SER A 77 12.97 -11.99 8.00
C SER A 77 12.90 -10.90 9.07
N ASN A 78 13.87 -10.90 10.00
CA ASN A 78 14.03 -9.90 11.06
C ASN A 78 12.76 -9.64 11.89
N VAL A 79 11.98 -10.70 12.13
CA VAL A 79 10.67 -10.58 12.76
C VAL A 79 10.79 -10.26 14.25
N ARG A 80 10.10 -9.20 14.67
CA ARG A 80 9.99 -8.79 16.07
C ARG A 80 8.54 -8.57 16.46
N VAL A 81 8.19 -8.98 17.67
CA VAL A 81 6.91 -8.70 18.33
C VAL A 81 7.22 -7.97 19.63
N ASN A 82 6.67 -6.77 19.80
CA ASN A 82 6.92 -5.90 20.96
C ASN A 82 8.42 -5.70 21.23
N ASP A 83 9.17 -5.34 20.18
CA ASP A 83 10.62 -5.09 20.13
C ASP A 83 11.52 -6.27 20.50
N LYS A 84 10.96 -7.47 20.69
CA LYS A 84 11.71 -8.71 20.89
C LYS A 84 11.66 -9.57 19.64
N THR A 85 12.78 -10.19 19.29
CA THR A 85 12.79 -11.25 18.27
C THR A 85 11.76 -12.31 18.64
N ALA A 86 10.96 -12.74 17.67
CA ALA A 86 9.88 -13.68 17.90
C ALA A 86 9.87 -14.76 16.82
N LYS A 87 9.60 -16.00 17.22
CA LYS A 87 9.26 -17.07 16.29
C LYS A 87 7.81 -16.93 15.85
N PHE A 88 7.54 -17.46 14.66
CA PHE A 88 6.20 -17.57 14.11
C PHE A 88 6.03 -18.92 13.45
N ASP A 89 4.77 -19.28 13.28
CA ASP A 89 4.36 -20.46 12.54
C ASP A 89 3.77 -19.99 11.21
N GLU A 90 4.33 -20.48 10.10
CA GLU A 90 3.85 -20.19 8.75
C GLU A 90 3.14 -21.42 8.22
N ARG A 91 1.81 -21.32 8.03
CA ARG A 91 0.98 -22.39 7.50
C ARG A 91 -0.21 -21.83 6.76
N ASP A 92 -0.64 -22.54 5.72
CA ASP A 92 -1.89 -22.26 5.01
C ASP A 92 -2.05 -20.78 4.60
N GLU A 93 -0.96 -20.14 4.18
CA GLU A 93 -0.92 -18.71 3.82
C GLU A 93 -1.00 -17.70 4.97
N HIS A 94 -0.76 -18.12 6.21
CA HIS A 94 -0.79 -17.27 7.39
C HIS A 94 0.55 -17.27 8.15
N LEU A 95 0.92 -16.12 8.72
CA LEU A 95 1.95 -15.98 9.74
C LEU A 95 1.28 -15.86 11.12
N ILE A 96 1.56 -16.81 12.00
CA ILE A 96 0.93 -16.90 13.32
C ILE A 96 1.94 -16.61 14.43
N PHE A 97 1.69 -15.53 15.16
CA PHE A 97 2.52 -15.05 16.27
C PHE A 97 1.85 -15.40 17.60
N ARG A 98 2.61 -16.06 18.49
CA ARG A 98 2.21 -16.33 19.89
C ARG A 98 3.26 -15.83 20.87
N GLU A 99 4.52 -15.84 20.45
CA GLU A 99 5.64 -15.37 21.26
C GLU A 99 5.59 -13.84 21.39
N ASN A 100 5.75 -13.35 22.64
CA ASN A 100 5.74 -11.92 23.00
C ASN A 100 4.43 -11.16 22.72
N VAL A 101 3.36 -11.84 22.25
CA VAL A 101 2.03 -11.26 22.09
C VAL A 101 1.41 -10.99 23.47
N LYS A 102 0.69 -9.88 23.60
CA LYS A 102 -0.03 -9.51 24.82
C LYS A 102 -1.45 -9.05 24.51
N THR A 103 -2.31 -9.04 25.52
CA THR A 103 -3.58 -8.30 25.43
C THR A 103 -3.30 -6.79 25.45
N GLY A 104 -4.05 -6.02 24.66
CA GLY A 104 -3.86 -4.59 24.42
C GLY A 104 -2.96 -4.28 23.23
N ALA A 105 -2.26 -3.15 23.28
CA ALA A 105 -1.42 -2.66 22.20
C ALA A 105 -0.25 -3.61 21.87
N ASN A 106 -0.13 -4.01 20.61
CA ASN A 106 1.01 -4.78 20.10
C ASN A 106 1.65 -4.08 18.90
N VAL A 107 2.93 -4.37 18.68
CA VAL A 107 3.68 -3.95 17.52
C VAL A 107 4.42 -5.14 16.93
N ILE A 108 4.23 -5.40 15.64
CA ILE A 108 4.93 -6.43 14.86
C ILE A 108 5.79 -5.72 13.82
N LYS A 109 7.08 -6.07 13.73
CA LYS A 109 8.01 -5.55 12.72
C LYS A 109 8.53 -6.71 11.90
N ILE A 110 8.45 -6.60 10.57
CA ILE A 110 8.86 -7.65 9.63
C ILE A 110 9.59 -7.01 8.46
N ASP A 111 10.74 -7.57 8.08
CA ASP A 111 11.36 -7.31 6.79
C ASP A 111 10.90 -8.38 5.79
N PHE A 112 10.56 -7.99 4.57
CA PHE A 112 10.02 -8.90 3.57
C PHE A 112 10.50 -8.58 2.15
N THR A 113 10.38 -9.59 1.29
CA THR A 113 10.40 -9.40 -0.17
C THR A 113 9.16 -10.02 -0.78
N SER A 114 8.69 -9.45 -1.89
CA SER A 114 7.58 -9.98 -2.67
C SER A 114 7.85 -9.81 -4.17
N PRO A 115 7.25 -10.64 -5.05
CA PRO A 115 7.51 -10.56 -6.48
C PRO A 115 6.89 -9.32 -7.13
N ILE A 116 7.62 -8.76 -8.08
CA ILE A 116 7.10 -7.84 -9.10
C ILE A 116 6.96 -8.64 -10.39
N ALA A 117 5.79 -8.61 -11.02
CA ALA A 117 5.51 -9.38 -12.23
C ALA A 117 4.79 -8.54 -13.29
N THR A 118 4.74 -8.99 -14.54
CA THR A 118 3.96 -8.32 -15.60
C THR A 118 2.46 -8.61 -15.50
N SER A 119 2.08 -9.61 -14.73
CA SER A 119 0.70 -10.04 -14.50
C SER A 119 0.64 -11.00 -13.30
N GLY A 120 -0.53 -11.08 -12.66
CA GLY A 120 -0.81 -12.09 -11.62
C GLY A 120 -0.07 -11.90 -10.30
N ALA A 121 0.51 -10.72 -10.06
CA ALA A 121 1.08 -10.33 -8.77
C ALA A 121 0.43 -9.03 -8.29
N GLY A 122 0.33 -8.86 -6.97
CA GLY A 122 -0.20 -7.63 -6.37
C GLY A 122 0.59 -6.38 -6.74
N VAL A 123 1.86 -6.53 -7.15
CA VAL A 123 2.68 -5.45 -7.72
C VAL A 123 3.03 -5.78 -9.16
N THR A 124 2.53 -4.96 -10.08
CA THR A 124 2.67 -5.16 -11.51
C THR A 124 3.69 -4.20 -12.11
N ARG A 125 4.56 -4.72 -12.97
CA ARG A 125 5.45 -3.97 -13.85
C ARG A 125 4.86 -3.89 -15.24
N TYR A 126 4.88 -2.69 -15.80
CA TYR A 126 4.72 -2.44 -17.22
C TYR A 126 5.99 -1.80 -17.77
N VAL A 127 6.50 -2.33 -18.88
CA VAL A 127 7.58 -1.70 -19.66
C VAL A 127 6.96 -1.24 -20.97
N ASP A 128 7.04 0.06 -21.19
CA ASP A 128 6.48 0.68 -22.38
C ASP A 128 7.34 0.35 -23.61
N LYS A 129 6.68 -0.09 -24.68
CA LYS A 129 7.38 -0.51 -25.92
C LYS A 129 7.84 0.66 -26.77
N GLU A 130 7.32 1.87 -26.54
CA GLU A 130 7.64 3.05 -27.33
C GLU A 130 8.93 3.75 -26.84
N ASP A 131 9.15 3.79 -25.52
CA ASP A 131 10.29 4.49 -24.90
C ASP A 131 11.13 3.61 -23.95
N ASN A 132 10.75 2.35 -23.75
CA ASN A 132 11.36 1.41 -22.79
C ASN A 132 11.31 1.90 -21.33
N ALA A 133 10.46 2.88 -21.00
CA ALA A 133 10.28 3.34 -19.65
C ALA A 133 9.54 2.28 -18.82
N GLU A 134 9.93 2.17 -17.56
CA GLU A 134 9.36 1.24 -16.59
C GLU A 134 8.36 1.95 -15.69
N TYR A 135 7.23 1.28 -15.44
CA TYR A 135 6.16 1.72 -14.58
C TYR A 135 5.75 0.56 -13.67
N ILE A 136 5.65 0.82 -12.37
CA ILE A 136 5.28 -0.15 -11.35
C ILE A 136 4.05 0.37 -10.62
N TYR A 137 3.03 -0.47 -10.45
CA TYR A 137 1.83 -0.10 -9.71
C TYR A 137 1.28 -1.30 -8.93
N SER A 138 0.63 -1.02 -7.81
CA SER A 138 -0.10 -2.01 -7.03
C SER A 138 -1.51 -2.25 -7.58
N LEU A 139 -1.96 -3.49 -7.54
CA LEU A 139 -3.36 -3.88 -7.75
C LEU A 139 -3.71 -4.95 -6.71
N PHE A 140 -4.40 -4.56 -5.64
CA PHE A 140 -4.70 -5.47 -4.52
C PHE A 140 -6.12 -6.00 -4.48
N VAL A 141 -7.01 -5.52 -5.36
CA VAL A 141 -8.37 -6.06 -5.45
C VAL A 141 -8.35 -7.46 -6.08
N PRO A 142 -9.09 -8.44 -5.54
CA PRO A 142 -9.88 -8.36 -4.31
C PRO A 142 -9.10 -8.61 -3.01
N SER A 143 -7.99 -9.35 -3.06
CA SER A 143 -7.27 -9.84 -1.88
C SER A 143 -5.78 -10.15 -2.16
N ASP A 144 -5.13 -9.31 -2.97
CA ASP A 144 -3.73 -9.51 -3.37
C ASP A 144 -2.72 -8.70 -2.52
N ALA A 145 -3.18 -7.92 -1.54
CA ALA A 145 -2.28 -7.21 -0.61
C ALA A 145 -1.40 -8.20 0.17
N SER A 146 -1.98 -9.32 0.61
CA SER A 146 -1.29 -10.44 1.28
C SER A 146 -0.20 -11.11 0.44
N THR A 147 -0.17 -10.90 -0.89
CA THR A 147 0.94 -11.37 -1.76
C THR A 147 2.11 -10.39 -1.79
N THR A 148 1.91 -9.19 -1.26
CA THR A 148 2.85 -8.07 -1.35
C THR A 148 3.48 -7.75 -0.02
N PHE A 149 2.70 -7.67 1.07
CA PHE A 149 3.17 -7.46 2.44
C PHE A 149 2.29 -8.22 3.45
N PRO A 150 2.84 -8.66 4.61
CA PRO A 150 2.04 -9.30 5.67
C PRO A 150 0.96 -8.35 6.20
N CYS A 151 -0.32 -8.76 6.18
CA CYS A 151 -1.43 -7.89 6.58
C CYS A 151 -2.66 -8.68 7.09
N PHE A 152 -3.75 -7.98 7.43
CA PHE A 152 -5.06 -8.58 7.65
C PHE A 152 -5.89 -8.30 6.39
N ASP A 153 -5.85 -9.18 5.41
CA ASP A 153 -6.37 -8.95 4.06
C ASP A 153 -7.87 -9.22 3.98
N GLN A 154 -8.64 -8.45 4.75
CA GLN A 154 -10.09 -8.54 4.86
C GLN A 154 -10.74 -7.13 4.86
N PRO A 155 -11.93 -6.97 4.28
CA PRO A 155 -12.53 -5.65 4.06
C PRO A 155 -13.03 -4.97 5.35
N ASP A 156 -13.48 -5.76 6.33
CA ASP A 156 -14.13 -5.31 7.57
C ASP A 156 -13.14 -4.94 8.69
N LEU A 157 -11.85 -5.19 8.51
CA LEU A 157 -10.78 -4.75 9.41
C LEU A 157 -9.95 -3.63 8.75
N LYS A 158 -10.51 -2.42 8.72
CA LYS A 158 -9.85 -1.25 8.13
C LYS A 158 -8.63 -0.81 8.94
N ALA A 159 -7.64 -0.27 8.25
CA ALA A 159 -6.39 0.18 8.83
C ALA A 159 -5.96 1.55 8.29
N LYS A 160 -5.13 2.24 9.06
CA LYS A 160 -4.42 3.43 8.58
C LYS A 160 -3.08 3.03 7.97
N PHE A 161 -2.72 3.63 6.85
CA PHE A 161 -1.47 3.35 6.14
C PHE A 161 -0.56 4.57 6.16
N SER A 162 0.71 4.38 6.51
CA SER A 162 1.79 5.32 6.25
C SER A 162 2.78 4.67 5.31
N LEU A 163 3.18 5.37 4.24
CA LEU A 163 4.13 4.86 3.25
C LEU A 163 5.38 5.74 3.18
N ILE A 164 6.53 5.10 3.25
CA ILE A 164 7.81 5.62 2.79
C ILE A 164 8.23 4.76 1.59
N LEU A 165 8.50 5.42 0.47
CA LEU A 165 8.81 4.77 -0.80
C LEU A 165 10.13 5.30 -1.34
N THR A 166 11.12 4.43 -1.46
CA THR A 166 12.40 4.69 -2.11
C THR A 166 12.35 4.21 -3.55
N ILE A 167 12.62 5.10 -4.49
CA ILE A 167 12.52 4.89 -5.95
C ILE A 167 13.74 5.48 -6.65
N PRO A 168 14.03 5.10 -7.91
CA PRO A 168 14.96 5.81 -8.78
C PRO A 168 14.70 7.33 -8.78
N GLU A 169 15.77 8.12 -8.86
CA GLU A 169 15.69 9.58 -8.70
C GLU A 169 14.79 10.23 -9.76
N GLU A 170 14.81 9.74 -10.99
CA GLU A 170 14.03 10.30 -12.08
C GLU A 170 12.54 9.92 -12.05
N TRP A 171 12.17 8.93 -11.22
CA TRP A 171 10.79 8.46 -11.14
C TRP A 171 9.93 9.42 -10.32
N LYS A 172 8.65 9.48 -10.70
CA LYS A 172 7.59 10.04 -9.86
C LYS A 172 6.85 8.91 -9.18
N ALA A 173 6.25 9.21 -8.03
CA ALA A 173 5.36 8.29 -7.36
C ALA A 173 4.13 8.98 -6.79
N ASP A 174 3.06 8.19 -6.65
CA ASP A 174 1.83 8.59 -5.99
C ASP A 174 1.28 7.43 -5.16
N SER A 175 0.48 7.74 -4.15
CA SER A 175 -0.15 6.77 -3.24
C SER A 175 -1.37 7.40 -2.58
N ASN A 176 -2.16 6.61 -1.84
CA ASN A 176 -3.24 7.18 -1.05
C ASN A 176 -2.69 8.21 -0.06
N SER A 177 -3.45 9.29 0.14
CA SER A 177 -3.15 10.34 1.11
C SER A 177 -4.38 10.58 1.99
N PRO A 178 -4.26 11.26 3.16
CA PRO A 178 -5.41 11.54 4.00
C PRO A 178 -6.51 12.25 3.19
N SER A 179 -7.76 11.85 3.43
CA SER A 179 -8.90 12.48 2.77
C SER A 179 -9.02 13.92 3.21
N PHE A 180 -8.88 14.85 2.27
CA PHE A 180 -9.40 16.19 2.45
C PHE A 180 -10.90 16.17 2.21
N ARG A 181 -11.68 16.89 3.03
CA ARG A 181 -13.02 17.28 2.59
C ARG A 181 -12.85 18.10 1.32
N PHE A 182 -13.65 17.82 0.30
CA PHE A 182 -13.56 18.49 -1.01
C PHE A 182 -13.57 20.03 -0.93
N THR A 183 -14.14 20.59 0.14
CA THR A 183 -14.17 22.03 0.45
C THR A 183 -12.85 22.63 0.97
N GLN A 184 -11.81 21.83 1.19
CA GLN A 184 -10.50 22.25 1.73
C GLN A 184 -9.33 21.93 0.80
N LEU A 185 -9.59 21.68 -0.49
CA LEU A 185 -8.56 21.41 -1.50
C LEU A 185 -7.86 22.70 -1.96
N VAL A 186 -7.27 23.43 -1.00
CA VAL A 186 -6.35 24.54 -1.26
C VAL A 186 -4.95 24.08 -0.89
N GLY A 187 -4.18 23.64 -1.88
CA GLY A 187 -2.75 23.39 -1.74
C GLY A 187 -2.31 22.01 -2.22
N LEU A 188 -1.67 21.98 -3.38
CA LEU A 188 -0.95 20.82 -3.93
C LEU A 188 0.07 20.28 -2.90
N ARG A 189 0.20 18.95 -2.84
CA ARG A 189 1.39 18.23 -2.36
C ARG A 189 1.86 18.48 -0.92
N THR A 190 1.05 18.99 0.01
CA THR A 190 1.44 19.01 1.44
C THR A 190 1.58 17.60 2.03
N ASN A 191 1.07 16.58 1.34
CA ASN A 191 0.99 15.21 1.82
C ASN A 191 2.14 14.31 1.36
N ILE A 192 3.05 14.83 0.52
CA ILE A 192 4.18 14.11 -0.06
C ILE A 192 5.44 14.91 0.24
N LYS A 193 6.40 14.29 0.93
CA LYS A 193 7.68 14.93 1.25
C LYS A 193 8.83 14.05 0.78
N ILE A 194 9.65 14.57 -0.13
CA ILE A 194 10.98 13.99 -0.38
C ILE A 194 11.80 14.21 0.90
N ILE A 195 12.19 13.11 1.55
CA ILE A 195 12.95 13.13 2.81
C ILE A 195 14.42 12.83 2.60
N GLU A 196 14.78 12.22 1.48
CA GLU A 196 16.15 11.97 1.05
C GLU A 196 16.20 11.99 -0.48
N SER A 197 17.27 12.51 -1.06
CA SER A 197 17.52 12.48 -2.51
C SER A 197 19.01 12.39 -2.77
N THR A 198 19.37 11.47 -3.65
CA THR A 198 20.73 11.24 -4.16
C THR A 198 20.66 11.15 -5.68
N PRO A 199 21.77 11.25 -6.42
CA PRO A 199 21.76 11.09 -7.88
C PRO A 199 21.25 9.74 -8.40
N LYS A 200 21.01 8.74 -7.54
CA LYS A 200 20.53 7.40 -7.92
C LYS A 200 19.10 7.12 -7.48
N GLN A 201 18.68 7.67 -6.35
CA GLN A 201 17.39 7.37 -5.73
C GLN A 201 16.88 8.55 -4.93
N GLN A 202 15.56 8.62 -4.78
CA GLN A 202 14.87 9.49 -3.83
C GLN A 202 13.95 8.69 -2.92
N THR A 203 13.76 9.18 -1.69
CA THR A 203 12.85 8.59 -0.72
C THR A 203 11.73 9.58 -0.42
N ILE A 204 10.51 9.12 -0.68
CA ILE A 204 9.29 9.90 -0.59
C ILE A 204 8.47 9.38 0.58
N ARG A 205 8.06 10.28 1.47
CA ARG A 205 7.13 9.99 2.55
C ARG A 205 5.75 10.53 2.21
N PHE A 206 4.75 9.66 2.31
CA PHE A 206 3.33 9.97 2.20
C PHE A 206 2.72 10.10 3.60
N GLN A 207 1.76 11.01 3.76
CA GLN A 207 1.02 11.16 5.01
C GLN A 207 0.11 9.97 5.30
N GLU A 208 -0.18 9.74 6.59
CA GLU A 208 -1.06 8.66 7.06
C GLU A 208 -2.48 8.80 6.49
N THR A 209 -3.05 7.72 5.97
CA THR A 209 -4.42 7.68 5.45
C THR A 209 -5.47 7.73 6.57
N GLN A 210 -6.72 8.03 6.20
CA GLN A 210 -7.86 7.58 7.01
C GLN A 210 -7.98 6.04 6.94
N PRO A 211 -8.74 5.40 7.85
CA PRO A 211 -8.94 3.96 7.81
C PRO A 211 -9.53 3.47 6.47
N ILE A 212 -8.79 2.65 5.76
CA ILE A 212 -9.17 2.03 4.49
C ILE A 212 -8.92 0.51 4.55
N SER A 213 -9.58 -0.24 3.68
CA SER A 213 -9.33 -1.68 3.52
C SER A 213 -8.02 -1.90 2.76
N THR A 214 -7.35 -3.03 2.97
CA THR A 214 -6.08 -3.40 2.33
C THR A 214 -6.15 -3.33 0.79
N TYR A 215 -7.24 -3.80 0.20
CA TYR A 215 -7.43 -3.78 -1.26
C TYR A 215 -7.52 -2.37 -1.87
N VAL A 216 -7.76 -1.33 -1.06
CA VAL A 216 -7.83 0.09 -1.49
C VAL A 216 -6.47 0.77 -1.39
N PHE A 217 -5.57 0.26 -0.54
CA PHE A 217 -4.22 0.78 -0.45
C PHE A 217 -3.50 0.60 -1.79
N ALA A 218 -2.84 1.65 -2.25
CA ALA A 218 -2.24 1.70 -3.57
C ALA A 218 -0.99 2.58 -3.58
N PHE A 219 -0.04 2.21 -4.43
CA PHE A 219 1.06 3.05 -4.83
C PHE A 219 1.38 2.81 -6.31
N ALA A 220 1.93 3.83 -6.97
CA ALA A 220 2.49 3.73 -8.29
C ALA A 220 3.79 4.52 -8.35
N ALA A 221 4.76 4.02 -9.09
CA ALA A 221 6.03 4.70 -9.34
C ALA A 221 6.53 4.40 -10.76
N GLY A 222 7.16 5.37 -11.38
CA GLY A 222 7.69 5.21 -12.73
C GLY A 222 8.08 6.54 -13.33
N ASP A 223 8.57 6.48 -14.57
CA ASP A 223 9.05 7.65 -15.28
C ASP A 223 7.89 8.46 -15.91
N PHE A 224 6.94 8.88 -15.08
CA PHE A 224 5.73 9.57 -15.51
C PHE A 224 5.96 11.03 -15.92
N GLN A 225 5.34 11.45 -17.02
CA GLN A 225 5.01 12.86 -17.23
C GLN A 225 3.80 13.22 -16.37
N GLU A 226 3.85 14.36 -15.70
CA GLU A 226 2.73 14.85 -14.89
C GLU A 226 2.11 16.09 -15.52
N PHE A 227 0.79 16.18 -15.40
CA PHE A 227 0.00 17.33 -15.79
C PHE A 227 -0.84 17.76 -14.59
N ASN A 228 -0.95 19.06 -14.32
CA ASN A 228 -1.76 19.58 -13.21
C ASN A 228 -2.94 20.41 -13.70
N ASP A 229 -4.05 20.30 -12.97
CA ASP A 229 -5.22 21.16 -13.14
C ASP A 229 -4.88 22.57 -12.62
N GLY A 230 -4.41 23.43 -13.54
CA GLY A 230 -3.92 24.77 -13.22
C GLY A 230 -2.76 25.26 -14.10
N ASP A 231 -2.10 24.38 -14.85
CA ASP A 231 -1.04 24.78 -15.80
C ASP A 231 -1.59 25.53 -17.03
N ASN A 232 -2.90 25.78 -17.09
CA ASN A 232 -3.57 26.63 -18.08
C ASN A 232 -3.75 28.07 -17.54
N PRO A 233 -3.15 29.10 -18.16
CA PRO A 233 -3.22 30.49 -17.70
C PRO A 233 -4.63 31.12 -17.73
N LYS A 234 -5.65 30.41 -18.24
CA LYS A 234 -7.07 30.84 -18.22
C LYS A 234 -7.91 30.18 -17.13
N SER A 235 -7.31 29.44 -16.20
CA SER A 235 -8.08 28.74 -15.15
C SER A 235 -8.55 29.71 -14.06
N GLU A 236 -9.84 30.06 -14.07
CA GLU A 236 -10.50 30.86 -13.02
C GLU A 236 -10.89 30.04 -11.77
N VAL A 237 -10.43 28.79 -11.63
CA VAL A 237 -11.02 27.83 -10.70
C VAL A 237 -10.32 27.84 -9.33
N GLN A 238 -11.06 28.26 -8.28
CA GLN A 238 -10.70 28.13 -6.85
C GLN A 238 -10.98 26.73 -6.25
N ASN A 239 -11.09 25.69 -7.09
CA ASN A 239 -11.55 24.32 -6.77
C ASN A 239 -10.59 23.26 -7.35
N PRO A 240 -10.63 21.98 -6.92
CA PRO A 240 -9.44 21.23 -6.51
C PRO A 240 -8.33 21.06 -7.55
N LYS A 241 -7.10 21.32 -7.10
CA LYS A 241 -5.85 20.99 -7.81
C LYS A 241 -5.72 19.48 -7.91
N SER A 242 -5.99 18.93 -9.08
CA SER A 242 -5.78 17.51 -9.42
C SER A 242 -4.57 17.34 -10.33
N SER A 243 -4.00 16.14 -10.33
CA SER A 243 -2.85 15.80 -11.18
C SER A 243 -3.15 14.51 -11.94
N VAL A 244 -2.63 14.41 -13.17
CA VAL A 244 -2.66 13.17 -13.96
C VAL A 244 -1.23 12.78 -14.30
N PHE A 245 -0.88 11.54 -14.00
CA PHE A 245 0.39 10.92 -14.35
C PHE A 245 0.20 10.08 -15.61
N VAL A 246 1.03 10.34 -16.62
CA VAL A 246 0.94 9.76 -17.96
C VAL A 246 2.30 9.18 -18.32
N ARG A 247 2.30 8.04 -19.02
CA ARG A 247 3.52 7.50 -19.63
C ARG A 247 4.14 8.57 -20.55
N LYS A 248 5.46 8.74 -20.52
CA LYS A 248 6.14 9.78 -21.31
C LYS A 248 5.84 9.67 -22.81
N SER A 249 5.88 8.45 -23.36
CA SER A 249 5.48 8.16 -24.73
C SER A 249 4.09 8.70 -25.13
N GLN A 250 3.15 8.76 -24.18
CA GLN A 250 1.77 9.20 -24.42
C GLN A 250 1.51 10.68 -24.05
N ALA A 251 2.52 11.40 -23.56
CA ALA A 251 2.36 12.75 -23.03
C ALA A 251 1.81 13.74 -24.07
N GLU A 252 2.35 13.74 -25.29
CA GLU A 252 1.90 14.66 -26.36
C GLU A 252 0.46 14.37 -26.80
N LYS A 253 0.06 13.09 -26.82
CA LYS A 253 -1.33 12.71 -27.08
C LYS A 253 -2.25 13.17 -25.96
N PHE A 254 -1.87 12.96 -24.69
CA PHE A 254 -2.66 13.39 -23.54
C PHE A 254 -2.81 14.91 -23.48
N LYS A 255 -1.77 15.67 -23.83
CA LYS A 255 -1.78 17.14 -23.84
C LYS A 255 -2.93 17.73 -24.66
N GLN A 256 -3.33 17.07 -25.75
CA GLN A 256 -4.47 17.48 -26.59
C GLN A 256 -5.83 17.29 -25.89
N HIS A 257 -5.89 16.41 -24.89
CA HIS A 257 -7.11 16.06 -24.16
C HIS A 257 -7.12 16.55 -22.71
N ALA A 258 -5.99 17.03 -22.18
CA ALA A 258 -5.81 17.37 -20.78
C ALA A 258 -6.90 18.32 -20.25
N THR A 259 -7.23 19.38 -21.01
CA THR A 259 -8.27 20.35 -20.63
C THR A 259 -9.62 19.68 -20.38
N GLU A 260 -10.01 18.74 -21.23
CA GLU A 260 -11.29 18.06 -21.14
C GLU A 260 -11.30 17.04 -20.00
N VAL A 261 -10.21 16.29 -19.83
CA VAL A 261 -10.05 15.33 -18.72
C VAL A 261 -10.19 16.04 -17.37
N PHE A 262 -9.51 17.17 -17.18
CA PHE A 262 -9.62 17.95 -15.94
C PHE A 262 -11.01 18.57 -15.77
N ARG A 263 -11.64 19.06 -16.84
CA ARG A 263 -13.03 19.58 -16.78
C ARG A 263 -14.00 18.49 -16.30
N LEU A 264 -13.96 17.31 -16.91
CA LEU A 264 -14.80 16.17 -16.55
C LEU A 264 -14.56 15.71 -15.12
N ASN A 265 -13.30 15.66 -14.68
CA ASN A 265 -12.97 15.33 -13.29
C ASN A 265 -13.59 16.34 -12.31
N ARG A 266 -13.43 17.64 -12.55
CA ARG A 266 -14.04 18.68 -11.71
C ARG A 266 -15.57 18.59 -11.68
N GLU A 267 -16.21 18.29 -12.81
CA GLU A 267 -17.65 18.13 -12.87
C GLU A 267 -18.12 16.91 -12.10
N ALA A 268 -17.47 15.75 -12.27
CA ALA A 268 -17.80 14.53 -11.55
C ALA A 268 -17.68 14.73 -10.03
N VAL A 269 -16.62 15.41 -9.57
CA VAL A 269 -16.39 15.69 -8.15
C VAL A 269 -17.49 16.57 -7.53
N LYS A 270 -18.13 17.46 -8.30
CA LYS A 270 -19.25 18.28 -7.79
C LYS A 270 -20.49 17.46 -7.41
N TYR A 271 -20.60 16.22 -7.90
CA TYR A 271 -21.74 15.34 -7.64
C TYR A 271 -21.48 14.34 -6.49
N LEU A 272 -20.32 14.41 -5.83
CA LEU A 272 -19.95 13.61 -4.65
C LEU A 272 -20.23 14.38 -3.35
#